data_AF-A0A7K0CVF8-F1
#
_entry.id   AF-A0A7K0CVF8-F1
#
_cell.length_a   1.000
_cell.length_b   1.000
_cell.length_c   1.000
_cell.angle_alpha   90.00
_cell.angle_beta   90.00
_cell.angle_gamma   90.00
#
_symmetry.space_group_name_H-M   'P 1'
#
loop_
_entity.id
_entity.type
_entity.pdbx_description
1 polymer ?
#
loop_
_entity_poly.entity_id
_entity_poly.type
_entity_poly.pdbx_seq_one_letter_code
_entity_poly.pdbx_strand_id
1 'polypeptide(L)'
;MDGPDTYSWEITYTRFDGTSRVDRGGGQFGSPEEVTGRVCRTFIEVGTALFDVSCDEITEQHYHDVLDALVEDRPEPGQPVQRVGAVIFDHEGAERMSLAAPLVYRTVSVTDVEDYREQLAEWDRRDAERRARRAKAAADAGRPSIQPLDPRLRGLISNLHLEADTVREEIFTPDHCREQLALAENTVSAATAARTAAEASGNIPEAAHAHAYIQRWQPRITRWASMLELTTEAYMDAAAVDAEAERLANIPPIED
;
A
#
# COMPACT_ATOMS: atom_id res chain seq x y z
N MET A 1 17.78 4.11 24.55
CA MET A 1 17.00 5.26 24.06
C MET A 1 16.30 5.77 25.31
N ASP A 2 17.01 6.55 26.14
CA ASP A 2 16.71 6.62 27.58
C ASP A 2 16.33 8.05 27.94
N GLY A 3 15.11 8.43 27.57
CA GLY A 3 14.53 9.72 27.92
C GLY A 3 13.08 9.52 28.34
N PRO A 4 12.51 10.45 29.13
CA PRO A 4 11.13 10.33 29.61
C PRO A 4 10.08 10.26 28.48
N ASP A 5 10.48 10.64 27.27
CA ASP A 5 9.64 10.63 26.07
C ASP A 5 9.73 9.33 25.25
N THR A 6 10.46 8.31 25.72
CA THR A 6 10.56 7.01 25.04
C THR A 6 9.66 5.96 25.67
N TYR A 7 9.29 4.97 24.86
CA TYR A 7 8.50 3.82 25.27
C TYR A 7 9.01 2.55 24.60
N SER A 8 8.69 1.41 25.21
CA SER A 8 8.85 0.10 24.59
C SER A 8 7.52 -0.66 24.67
N TRP A 9 7.37 -1.66 23.81
CA TRP A 9 6.13 -2.43 23.74
C TRP A 9 6.39 -3.91 23.48
N GLU A 10 5.47 -4.73 23.95
CA GLU A 10 5.39 -6.16 23.65
C GLU A 10 3.98 -6.51 23.17
N ILE A 11 3.88 -7.22 22.05
CA ILE A 11 2.61 -7.78 21.54
C ILE A 11 2.71 -9.29 21.58
N THR A 12 1.82 -9.94 22.33
CA THR A 12 1.74 -11.38 22.49
C THR A 12 0.57 -11.94 21.68
N TYR A 13 0.86 -12.95 20.86
CA TYR A 13 -0.12 -13.67 20.05
C TYR A 13 -0.24 -15.09 20.59
N THR A 14 -1.37 -15.43 21.19
CA THR A 14 -1.63 -16.76 21.74
C THR A 14 -2.47 -17.57 20.77
N ARG A 15 -1.99 -18.75 20.41
CA ARG A 15 -2.65 -19.70 19.51
C ARG A 15 -3.55 -20.67 20.28
N PHE A 16 -4.41 -21.39 19.54
CA PHE A 16 -5.32 -22.40 20.11
C PHE A 16 -4.60 -23.61 20.73
N ASP A 17 -3.37 -23.91 20.32
CA ASP A 17 -2.52 -24.96 20.91
C ASP A 17 -1.81 -24.49 22.20
N GLY A 18 -2.07 -23.27 22.65
CA GLY A 18 -1.45 -22.65 23.83
C GLY A 18 -0.05 -22.08 23.57
N THR A 19 0.51 -22.24 22.37
CA THR A 19 1.78 -21.60 22.01
C THR A 19 1.59 -20.09 21.87
N SER A 20 2.65 -19.33 22.16
CA SER A 20 2.62 -17.88 22.02
C SER A 20 3.86 -17.38 21.29
N ARG A 21 3.64 -16.38 20.43
CA ARG A 21 4.69 -15.56 19.81
C ARG A 21 4.66 -14.18 20.47
N VAL A 22 5.82 -13.57 20.67
CA VAL A 22 5.93 -12.21 21.20
C VAL A 22 6.74 -11.37 20.23
N ASP A 23 6.15 -10.30 19.75
CA ASP A 23 6.84 -9.24 19.01
C ASP A 23 7.17 -8.09 19.97
N ARG A 24 8.28 -7.41 19.72
CA ARG A 24 8.78 -6.33 20.56
C ARG A 24 9.21 -5.15 19.71
N GLY A 25 9.07 -3.97 20.25
CA GLY A 25 9.60 -2.75 19.65
C GLY A 25 9.63 -1.61 20.65
N GLY A 26 9.88 -0.41 20.12
CA GLY A 26 9.88 0.81 20.91
C GLY A 26 9.87 2.03 20.03
N GLY A 27 9.72 3.18 20.65
CA GLY A 27 9.63 4.44 19.93
C GLY A 27 9.75 5.64 20.86
N GLN A 28 9.50 6.81 20.29
CA GLN A 28 9.54 8.08 20.98
C GLN A 28 8.24 8.85 20.73
N PHE A 29 7.68 9.46 21.77
CA PHE A 29 6.52 10.33 21.63
C PHE A 29 6.84 11.55 20.75
N GLY A 30 5.86 11.97 19.96
CA GLY A 30 6.01 13.07 19.01
C GLY A 30 6.69 12.70 17.69
N SER A 31 7.23 11.48 17.57
CA SER A 31 7.72 10.90 16.31
C SER A 31 6.70 9.90 15.74
N PRO A 32 6.68 9.65 14.42
CA PRO A 32 5.90 8.57 13.84
C PRO A 32 6.34 7.21 14.41
N GLU A 33 5.39 6.43 14.89
CA GLU A 33 5.63 5.04 15.33
C GLU A 33 5.83 4.14 14.10
N GLU A 34 6.81 3.23 14.16
CA GLU A 34 7.30 2.49 12.99
C GLU A 34 6.25 1.56 12.37
N VAL A 35 5.45 0.89 13.19
CA VAL A 35 4.46 -0.09 12.74
C VAL A 35 3.20 0.58 12.20
N THR A 36 2.72 1.59 12.90
CA THR A 36 1.42 2.23 12.66
C THR A 36 1.52 3.52 11.84
N GLY A 37 2.71 4.11 11.75
CA GLY A 37 2.96 5.43 11.15
C GLY A 37 2.31 6.60 11.89
N ARG A 38 1.68 6.37 13.05
CA ARG A 38 0.98 7.41 13.81
C ARG A 38 1.94 8.17 14.71
N VAL A 39 1.72 9.49 14.82
CA VAL A 39 2.41 10.31 15.83
C VAL A 39 1.61 10.26 17.11
N CYS A 40 2.11 9.51 18.10
CA CYS A 40 1.47 9.34 19.39
C CYS A 40 2.12 10.24 20.46
N ARG A 41 1.32 10.68 21.43
CA ARG A 41 1.72 11.56 22.54
C ARG A 41 1.50 10.93 23.90
N THR A 42 0.82 9.80 23.97
CA THR A 42 0.53 9.10 25.22
C THR A 42 0.69 7.60 25.04
N PHE A 43 0.96 6.89 26.14
CA PHE A 43 1.01 5.43 26.16
C PHE A 43 -0.30 4.79 25.66
N ILE A 44 -1.44 5.44 25.94
CA ILE A 44 -2.76 4.99 25.49
C ILE A 44 -2.88 5.07 23.97
N GLU A 45 -2.44 6.16 23.35
CA GLU A 45 -2.47 6.33 21.90
C GLU A 45 -1.58 5.31 21.20
N VAL A 46 -0.37 5.06 21.72
CA VAL A 46 0.53 4.03 21.20
C VAL A 46 -0.10 2.64 21.33
N GLY A 47 -0.54 2.28 22.54
CA GLY A 47 -1.03 0.94 22.81
C GLY A 47 -2.31 0.61 22.04
N THR A 48 -3.25 1.56 21.92
CA THR A 48 -4.44 1.35 21.08
C THR A 48 -4.07 1.26 19.60
N ALA A 49 -3.17 2.12 19.09
CA ALA A 49 -2.78 2.07 17.68
C ALA A 49 -2.10 0.75 17.30
N LEU A 50 -1.15 0.28 18.12
CA LEU A 50 -0.46 -1.00 17.90
C LEU A 50 -1.44 -2.16 18.01
N PHE A 51 -2.27 -2.16 19.04
CA PHE A 51 -3.21 -3.24 19.29
C PHE A 51 -4.25 -3.38 18.16
N ASP A 52 -4.81 -2.26 17.69
CA ASP A 52 -5.76 -2.23 16.58
C ASP A 52 -5.11 -2.79 15.30
N VAL A 53 -3.93 -2.27 14.92
CA VAL A 53 -3.23 -2.73 13.71
C VAL A 53 -2.89 -4.20 13.77
N SER A 54 -2.39 -4.70 14.90
CA SER A 54 -2.08 -6.13 15.05
C SER A 54 -3.32 -7.03 14.99
N CYS A 55 -4.46 -6.58 15.54
CA CYS A 55 -5.71 -7.33 15.43
C CYS A 55 -6.23 -7.36 13.99
N ASP A 56 -6.22 -6.20 13.33
CA ASP A 56 -6.66 -6.05 11.93
C ASP A 56 -5.78 -6.88 11.00
N GLU A 57 -4.45 -6.78 11.11
CA GLU A 57 -3.50 -7.52 10.27
C GLU A 57 -3.74 -9.04 10.34
N ILE A 58 -3.94 -9.59 11.54
CA ILE A 58 -4.17 -11.03 11.71
C ILE A 58 -5.51 -11.46 11.13
N THR A 59 -6.57 -10.68 11.41
CA THR A 59 -7.93 -11.06 11.01
C THR A 59 -8.15 -10.89 9.51
N GLU A 60 -7.61 -9.82 8.92
CA GLU A 60 -7.63 -9.57 7.47
C GLU A 60 -6.74 -10.56 6.72
N GLN A 61 -5.53 -10.85 7.21
CA GLN A 61 -4.68 -11.86 6.57
C GLN A 61 -5.36 -13.23 6.57
N HIS A 62 -5.98 -13.64 7.68
CA HIS A 62 -6.72 -14.89 7.72
C HIS A 62 -7.92 -14.89 6.76
N TYR A 63 -8.64 -13.78 6.64
CA TYR A 63 -9.74 -13.64 5.69
C TYR A 63 -9.27 -13.86 4.25
N HIS A 64 -8.14 -13.25 3.87
CA HIS A 64 -7.53 -13.45 2.55
C HIS A 64 -7.02 -14.90 2.37
N ASP A 65 -6.38 -15.49 3.37
CA ASP A 65 -5.92 -16.89 3.29
C ASP A 65 -7.08 -17.87 3.07
N VAL A 66 -8.24 -17.62 3.68
CA VAL A 66 -9.46 -18.41 3.46
C VAL A 66 -10.01 -18.18 2.06
N LEU A 67 -10.07 -16.93 1.59
CA LEU A 67 -10.49 -16.63 0.21
C LEU A 67 -9.64 -17.36 -0.83
N ASP A 68 -8.32 -17.28 -0.69
CA ASP A 68 -7.37 -17.98 -1.57
C ASP A 68 -7.60 -19.49 -1.55
N ALA A 69 -7.75 -20.08 -0.36
CA ALA A 69 -8.01 -21.50 -0.23
C ALA A 69 -9.31 -21.91 -0.93
N LEU A 70 -10.39 -21.15 -0.76
CA LEU A 70 -11.68 -21.43 -1.38
C LEU A 70 -11.67 -21.21 -2.90
N VAL A 71 -10.95 -20.21 -3.41
CA VAL A 71 -10.78 -20.01 -4.85
C VAL A 71 -10.04 -21.18 -5.49
N GLU A 72 -9.04 -21.72 -4.80
CA GLU A 72 -8.17 -22.81 -5.26
C GLU A 72 -8.68 -24.22 -4.90
N ASP A 73 -9.90 -24.35 -4.40
CA ASP A 73 -10.50 -25.62 -3.92
C ASP A 73 -9.63 -26.36 -2.88
N ARG A 74 -8.89 -25.62 -2.06
CA ARG A 74 -8.10 -26.13 -0.93
C ARG A 74 -8.91 -26.10 0.38
N PRO A 75 -8.56 -26.96 1.36
CA PRO A 75 -9.13 -26.87 2.70
C PRO A 75 -8.88 -25.49 3.33
N GLU A 76 -9.87 -24.97 4.04
CA GLU A 76 -9.75 -23.72 4.76
C GLU A 76 -8.60 -23.79 5.78
N PRO A 77 -7.76 -22.74 5.88
CA PRO A 77 -6.73 -22.67 6.91
C PRO A 77 -7.38 -22.60 8.30
N GLY A 78 -6.75 -23.22 9.29
CA GLY A 78 -7.15 -23.06 10.69
C GLY A 78 -6.88 -21.63 11.18
N GLN A 79 -7.63 -21.18 12.19
CA GLN A 79 -7.43 -19.87 12.79
C GLN A 79 -6.05 -19.77 13.46
N PRO A 80 -5.20 -18.80 13.06
CA PRO A 80 -3.80 -18.80 13.47
C PRO A 80 -3.58 -18.32 14.91
N VAL A 81 -4.44 -17.41 15.40
CA VAL A 81 -4.31 -16.75 16.70
C VAL A 81 -5.67 -16.70 17.39
N GLN A 82 -5.73 -17.08 18.67
CA GLN A 82 -6.94 -17.00 19.46
C GLN A 82 -7.08 -15.66 20.17
N ARG A 83 -5.95 -15.12 20.66
CA ARG A 83 -5.92 -13.93 21.52
C ARG A 83 -4.70 -13.09 21.22
N VAL A 84 -4.88 -11.77 21.22
CA VAL A 84 -3.80 -10.78 21.17
C VAL A 84 -3.74 -10.07 22.52
N GLY A 85 -2.53 -9.83 23.02
CA GLY A 85 -2.25 -8.97 24.16
C GLY A 85 -1.19 -7.95 23.80
N ALA A 86 -1.30 -6.73 24.30
CA ALA A 86 -0.27 -5.70 24.17
C ALA A 86 0.05 -5.11 25.54
N VAL A 87 1.34 -4.85 25.78
CA VAL A 87 1.82 -4.15 26.98
C VAL A 87 2.77 -3.06 26.55
N ILE A 88 2.58 -1.84 27.07
CA ILE A 88 3.42 -0.68 26.81
C ILE A 88 4.14 -0.30 28.09
N PHE A 89 5.46 -0.16 28.00
CA PHE A 89 6.36 0.21 29.09
C PHE A 89 6.93 1.60 28.85
N ASP A 90 7.21 2.33 29.93
CA ASP A 90 8.00 3.56 29.86
C ASP A 90 9.51 3.28 29.76
N HIS A 91 10.28 4.37 29.72
CA HIS A 91 11.75 4.35 29.70
C HIS A 91 12.41 3.70 30.93
N GLU A 92 11.71 3.56 32.06
CA GLU A 92 12.19 2.85 33.25
C GLU A 92 11.81 1.36 33.23
N GLY A 93 11.07 0.93 32.20
CA GLY A 93 10.53 -0.43 32.08
C GLY A 93 9.27 -0.66 32.92
N ALA A 94 8.65 0.39 33.45
CA ALA A 94 7.40 0.28 34.18
C ALA A 94 6.22 0.16 33.21
N GLU A 95 5.33 -0.81 33.45
CA GLU A 95 4.09 -0.96 32.69
C GLU A 95 3.21 0.29 32.85
N ARG A 96 2.83 0.87 31.72
CA ARG A 96 1.93 2.03 31.66
C ARG A 96 0.57 1.70 31.08
N MET A 97 0.47 0.63 30.29
CA MET A 97 -0.77 0.17 29.69
C MET A 97 -0.68 -1.31 29.37
N SER A 98 -1.79 -2.03 29.55
CA SER A 98 -1.97 -3.37 29.00
C SER A 98 -3.38 -3.55 28.44
N LEU A 99 -3.46 -4.32 27.36
CA LEU A 99 -4.68 -4.61 26.60
C LEU A 99 -4.65 -6.09 26.23
N ALA A 100 -5.82 -6.74 26.20
CA ALA A 100 -5.91 -8.06 25.61
C ALA A 100 -7.34 -8.37 25.16
N ALA A 101 -7.48 -8.98 24.00
CA ALA A 101 -8.78 -9.39 23.47
C ALA A 101 -8.69 -10.73 22.71
N PRO A 102 -9.73 -11.57 22.77
CA PRO A 102 -9.88 -12.66 21.83
C PRO A 102 -10.14 -12.09 20.42
N LEU A 103 -9.61 -12.76 19.40
CA LEU A 103 -9.89 -12.38 18.02
C LEU A 103 -11.20 -12.99 17.54
N VAL A 104 -11.97 -12.21 16.78
CA VAL A 104 -13.17 -12.66 16.10
C VAL A 104 -12.91 -12.56 14.61
N TYR A 105 -12.96 -13.69 13.92
CA TYR A 105 -12.69 -13.78 12.49
C TYR A 105 -13.98 -13.61 11.70
N ARG A 106 -13.92 -12.79 10.65
CA ARG A 106 -15.01 -12.64 9.69
C ARG A 106 -15.20 -13.94 8.91
N THR A 107 -16.45 -14.36 8.75
CA THR A 107 -16.79 -15.48 7.88
C THR A 107 -16.75 -15.04 6.41
N VAL A 108 -16.12 -15.85 5.56
CA VAL A 108 -16.12 -15.67 4.11
C VAL A 108 -17.42 -16.20 3.53
N SER A 109 -18.14 -15.35 2.79
CA SER A 109 -19.38 -15.73 2.10
C SER A 109 -19.12 -16.18 0.66
N VAL A 110 -20.13 -16.80 0.03
CA VAL A 110 -20.07 -17.16 -1.40
C VAL A 110 -19.87 -15.92 -2.26
N THR A 111 -20.54 -14.81 -1.93
CA THR A 111 -20.38 -13.54 -2.64
C THR A 111 -18.96 -13.01 -2.54
N ASP A 112 -18.33 -13.09 -1.37
CA ASP A 112 -16.94 -12.65 -1.20
C ASP A 112 -15.98 -13.44 -2.12
N VAL A 113 -16.22 -14.74 -2.30
CA VAL A 113 -15.43 -15.61 -3.20
C VAL A 113 -15.67 -15.25 -4.67
N GLU A 114 -16.92 -14.96 -5.06
CA GLU A 114 -17.26 -14.54 -6.42
C GLU A 114 -16.63 -13.20 -6.77
N ASP A 115 -16.75 -12.20 -5.88
CA ASP A 115 -16.15 -10.87 -6.04
C ASP A 115 -14.62 -10.98 -6.14
N TYR A 116 -14.01 -11.84 -5.32
CA TYR A 116 -12.56 -12.03 -5.34
C TYR A 116 -12.08 -12.69 -6.65
N ARG A 117 -12.85 -13.65 -7.20
CA ARG A 117 -12.56 -14.23 -8.53
C ARG A 117 -12.65 -13.20 -9.65
N GLU A 118 -13.62 -12.29 -9.58
CA GLU A 118 -13.74 -11.20 -10.56
C GLU A 118 -12.52 -10.26 -10.49
N GLN A 119 -12.07 -9.90 -9.28
CA GLN A 119 -10.87 -9.08 -9.08
C GLN A 119 -9.61 -9.76 -9.64
N LEU A 120 -9.42 -11.06 -9.37
CA LEU A 120 -8.29 -11.82 -9.92
C LEU A 120 -8.31 -11.85 -11.45
N ALA A 121 -9.48 -12.09 -12.06
CA ALA A 121 -9.63 -12.08 -13.51
C ALA A 121 -9.37 -10.70 -14.13
N GLU A 122 -9.74 -9.62 -13.43
CA GLU A 122 -9.40 -8.26 -13.85
C GLU A 122 -7.90 -8.00 -13.77
N TRP A 123 -7.23 -8.42 -12.68
CA TRP A 123 -5.78 -8.30 -12.55
C TRP A 123 -5.03 -9.08 -13.62
N ASP A 124 -5.43 -10.31 -13.90
CA ASP A 124 -4.84 -11.13 -14.97
C ASP A 124 -4.96 -10.48 -16.35
N ARG A 125 -6.14 -9.90 -16.64
CA ARG A 125 -6.38 -9.16 -17.88
C ARG A 125 -5.48 -7.92 -17.99
N ARG A 126 -5.42 -7.10 -16.93
CA ARG A 126 -4.54 -5.93 -16.88
C ARG A 126 -3.07 -6.33 -17.02
N ASP A 127 -2.66 -7.43 -16.40
CA ASP A 127 -1.30 -7.94 -16.52
C ASP A 127 -0.98 -8.46 -17.93
N ALA A 128 -1.92 -9.19 -18.55
CA ALA A 128 -1.81 -9.63 -19.93
C ALA A 128 -1.70 -8.43 -20.90
N GLU A 129 -2.48 -7.38 -20.70
CA GLU A 129 -2.39 -6.14 -21.47
C GLU A 129 -1.04 -5.44 -21.28
N ARG A 130 -0.52 -5.38 -20.05
CA ARG A 130 0.84 -4.86 -19.78
C ARG A 130 1.90 -5.68 -20.49
N ARG A 131 1.83 -7.02 -20.41
CA ARG A 131 2.76 -7.93 -21.11
C ARG A 131 2.66 -7.79 -22.63
N ALA A 132 1.46 -7.65 -23.18
CA ALA A 132 1.24 -7.44 -24.61
C ALA A 132 1.82 -6.09 -25.07
N ARG A 133 1.64 -5.01 -24.29
CA ARG A 133 2.27 -3.72 -24.56
C ARG A 133 3.79 -3.80 -24.55
N ARG A 134 4.39 -4.48 -23.55
CA ARG A 134 5.84 -4.71 -23.48
C ARG A 134 6.34 -5.54 -24.68
N ALA A 135 5.64 -6.62 -25.03
CA ALA A 135 6.01 -7.47 -26.16
C ALA A 135 5.90 -6.70 -27.49
N LYS A 136 4.88 -5.86 -27.65
CA LYS A 136 4.74 -4.98 -28.82
C LYS A 136 5.87 -3.94 -28.88
N ALA A 137 6.17 -3.27 -27.79
CA ALA A 137 7.28 -2.31 -27.72
C ALA A 137 8.62 -2.97 -28.05
N ALA A 138 8.88 -4.17 -27.52
CA ALA A 138 10.08 -4.94 -27.85
C ALA A 138 10.13 -5.38 -29.33
N ALA A 139 8.99 -5.75 -29.92
CA ALA A 139 8.90 -6.10 -31.33
C ALA A 139 9.09 -4.89 -32.25
N ASP A 140 8.58 -3.72 -31.85
CA ASP A 140 8.74 -2.46 -32.58
C ASP A 140 10.19 -1.93 -32.46
N ALA A 141 10.84 -2.09 -31.31
CA ALA A 141 12.26 -1.81 -31.11
C ALA A 141 13.18 -2.77 -31.92
N GLY A 142 12.69 -3.96 -32.27
CA GLY A 142 13.39 -4.95 -33.10
C GLY A 142 13.20 -4.77 -34.61
N ARG A 143 12.38 -3.82 -35.07
CA ARG A 143 12.24 -3.54 -36.52
C ARG A 143 13.51 -2.84 -37.00
N PRO A 144 14.19 -3.36 -38.03
CA PRO A 144 15.35 -2.69 -38.59
C PRO A 144 14.92 -1.33 -39.15
N SER A 145 15.36 -0.25 -38.50
CA SER A 145 15.36 1.08 -39.09
C SER A 145 16.03 1.01 -40.45
N ILE A 146 15.35 1.49 -41.50
CA ILE A 146 15.92 1.63 -42.84
C ILE A 146 16.87 2.82 -42.80
N GLN A 147 18.04 2.65 -42.18
CA GLN A 147 19.33 3.25 -42.54
C GLN A 147 20.40 2.83 -41.51
N PRO A 148 21.68 2.77 -41.90
CA PRO A 148 22.74 2.47 -40.96
C PRO A 148 22.89 3.66 -40.02
N LEU A 149 22.42 3.48 -38.78
CA LEU A 149 22.79 4.34 -37.68
C LEU A 149 24.31 4.26 -37.51
N ASP A 150 25.00 5.41 -37.40
CA ASP A 150 26.41 5.45 -37.02
C ASP A 150 26.61 4.55 -35.78
N PRO A 151 27.49 3.53 -35.83
CA PRO A 151 27.79 2.66 -34.69
C PRO A 151 28.11 3.40 -33.39
N ARG A 152 28.57 4.66 -33.47
CA ARG A 152 28.86 5.54 -32.33
C ARG A 152 27.61 6.02 -31.59
N LEU A 153 26.47 6.18 -32.27
CA LEU A 153 25.21 6.65 -31.67
C LEU A 153 24.39 5.54 -31.02
N ARG A 154 24.64 4.28 -31.40
CA ARG A 154 23.90 3.13 -30.86
C ARG A 154 24.01 3.02 -29.33
N GLY A 155 25.22 3.19 -28.79
CA GLY A 155 25.44 3.13 -27.35
C GLY A 155 24.76 4.27 -26.59
N LEU A 156 24.74 5.47 -27.18
CA LEU A 156 24.05 6.63 -26.60
C LEU A 156 22.54 6.43 -26.55
N ILE A 157 21.93 5.96 -27.63
CA ILE A 157 20.48 5.68 -27.69
C ILE A 157 20.09 4.60 -26.68
N SER A 158 20.86 3.51 -26.57
CA SER A 158 20.61 2.49 -25.56
C SER A 158 20.71 3.03 -24.13
N ASN A 159 21.64 3.94 -23.86
CA ASN A 159 21.75 4.58 -22.55
C ASN A 159 20.55 5.49 -22.25
N LEU A 160 20.06 6.25 -23.23
CA LEU A 160 18.89 7.12 -23.07
C LEU A 160 17.61 6.31 -22.78
N HIS A 161 17.40 5.19 -23.48
CA HIS A 161 16.28 4.29 -23.15
C HIS A 161 16.41 3.68 -21.75
N LEU A 162 17.63 3.26 -21.38
CA LEU A 162 17.88 2.74 -20.02
C LEU A 162 17.62 3.81 -18.95
N GLU A 163 17.99 5.06 -19.20
CA GLU A 163 17.72 6.20 -18.32
C GLU A 163 16.21 6.43 -18.17
N ALA A 164 15.46 6.47 -19.28
CA ALA A 164 14.01 6.61 -19.25
C ALA A 164 13.32 5.44 -18.50
N ASP A 165 13.79 4.21 -18.68
CA ASP A 165 13.27 3.04 -17.99
C ASP A 165 13.61 3.06 -16.49
N THR A 166 14.82 3.51 -16.13
CA THR A 166 15.23 3.66 -14.71
C THR A 166 14.29 4.63 -13.99
N VAL A 167 13.98 5.78 -14.60
CA VAL A 167 13.04 6.75 -14.04
C VAL A 167 11.66 6.12 -13.81
N ARG A 168 11.18 5.28 -14.72
CA ARG A 168 9.89 4.59 -14.59
C ARG A 168 9.89 3.48 -13.54
N GLU A 169 11.03 2.88 -13.28
CA GLU A 169 11.20 1.83 -12.26
C GLU A 169 11.30 2.38 -10.83
N GLU A 170 11.83 3.59 -10.67
CA GLU A 170 12.04 4.23 -9.36
C GLU A 170 10.76 4.80 -8.74
N ILE A 171 9.71 5.02 -9.54
CA ILE A 171 8.49 5.72 -9.14
C ILE A 171 7.23 4.88 -9.34
N PHE A 172 6.15 5.23 -8.65
CA PHE A 172 4.83 4.62 -8.89
C PHE A 172 4.34 4.89 -10.32
N THR A 173 3.36 4.13 -10.78
CA THR A 173 2.71 4.46 -12.07
C THR A 173 1.66 5.55 -11.86
N PRO A 174 1.41 6.42 -12.86
CA PRO A 174 0.35 7.43 -12.78
C PRO A 174 -1.02 6.80 -12.50
N ASP A 175 -1.30 5.63 -13.07
CA ASP A 175 -2.57 4.91 -12.85
C ASP A 175 -2.70 4.43 -11.41
N HIS A 176 -1.63 3.89 -10.81
CA HIS A 176 -1.64 3.52 -9.40
C HIS A 176 -1.94 4.72 -8.49
N CYS A 177 -1.30 5.86 -8.73
CA CYS A 177 -1.56 7.09 -7.97
C CYS A 177 -3.02 7.58 -8.14
N ARG A 178 -3.60 7.48 -9.35
CA ARG A 178 -5.02 7.80 -9.60
C ARG A 178 -5.97 6.87 -8.86
N GLU A 179 -5.72 5.56 -8.90
CA GLU A 179 -6.54 4.56 -8.20
C GLU A 179 -6.53 4.81 -6.69
N GLN A 180 -5.35 5.06 -6.11
CA GLN A 180 -5.22 5.35 -4.68
C GLN A 180 -5.85 6.69 -4.27
N LEU A 181 -5.75 7.71 -5.13
CA LEU A 181 -6.44 8.98 -4.92
C LEU A 181 -7.96 8.79 -4.93
N ALA A 182 -8.50 8.10 -5.94
CA ALA A 182 -9.93 7.82 -6.05
C ALA A 182 -10.46 7.00 -4.86
N LEU A 183 -9.69 6.00 -4.40
CA LEU A 183 -10.02 5.24 -3.20
C LEU A 183 -10.13 6.15 -1.96
N ALA A 184 -9.15 7.04 -1.77
CA ALA A 184 -9.15 7.95 -0.63
C ALA A 184 -10.33 8.95 -0.69
N GLU A 185 -10.61 9.50 -1.87
CA GLU A 185 -11.74 10.41 -2.10
C GLU A 185 -13.09 9.74 -1.85
N ASN A 186 -13.29 8.53 -2.38
CA ASN A 186 -14.51 7.75 -2.18
C ASN A 186 -14.71 7.41 -0.70
N THR A 187 -13.63 7.05 0.01
CA THR A 187 -13.67 6.73 1.44
C THR A 187 -14.08 7.95 2.28
N VAL A 188 -13.51 9.13 1.99
CA VAL A 188 -13.89 10.38 2.66
C VAL A 188 -15.32 10.78 2.34
N SER A 189 -15.75 10.63 1.09
CA SER A 189 -17.13 10.92 0.65
C SER A 189 -18.13 10.05 1.40
N ALA A 190 -17.89 8.73 1.45
CA ALA A 190 -18.74 7.78 2.18
C ALA A 190 -18.78 8.09 3.69
N ALA A 191 -17.63 8.36 4.31
CA ALA A 191 -17.56 8.73 5.73
C ALA A 191 -18.26 10.06 6.02
N THR A 192 -18.22 11.03 5.08
CA THR A 192 -18.95 12.30 5.20
C THR A 192 -20.46 12.07 5.15
N ALA A 193 -20.94 11.24 4.21
CA ALA A 193 -22.35 10.88 4.12
C ALA A 193 -22.83 10.14 5.40
N ALA A 194 -22.04 9.20 5.90
CA ALA A 194 -22.33 8.47 7.14
C ALA A 194 -22.39 9.41 8.36
N ARG A 195 -21.45 10.37 8.47
CA ARG A 195 -21.50 11.39 9.53
C ARG A 195 -22.78 12.20 9.48
N THR A 196 -23.15 12.71 8.30
CA THR A 196 -24.39 13.51 8.14
C THR A 196 -25.64 12.71 8.47
N ALA A 197 -25.70 11.43 8.08
CA ALA A 197 -26.81 10.55 8.43
C ALA A 197 -26.90 10.31 9.95
N ALA A 198 -25.77 10.04 10.60
CA ALA A 198 -25.69 9.83 12.04
C ALA A 198 -26.03 11.10 12.85
N GLU A 199 -25.61 12.28 12.38
CA GLU A 199 -26.00 13.57 12.96
C GLU A 199 -27.51 13.79 12.85
N ALA A 200 -28.11 13.49 11.70
CA ALA A 200 -29.54 13.63 11.47
C ALA A 200 -30.38 12.66 12.33
N SER A 201 -29.87 11.46 12.62
CA SER A 201 -30.52 10.49 13.49
C SER A 201 -30.21 10.66 14.98
N GLY A 202 -29.33 11.60 15.34
CA GLY A 202 -28.89 11.82 16.72
C GLY A 202 -27.94 10.73 17.26
N ASN A 203 -27.32 9.92 16.40
CA ASN A 203 -26.35 8.90 16.81
C ASN A 203 -24.95 9.50 17.01
N ILE A 204 -24.73 10.08 18.18
CA ILE A 204 -23.50 10.82 18.53
C ILE A 204 -22.22 9.96 18.40
N PRO A 205 -22.16 8.70 18.89
CA PRO A 205 -20.97 7.86 18.72
C PRO A 205 -20.62 7.57 17.26
N GLU A 206 -21.62 7.30 16.42
CA GLU A 206 -21.39 7.00 15.00
C GLU A 206 -20.93 8.23 14.22
N ALA A 207 -21.50 9.41 14.52
CA ALA A 207 -21.03 10.67 13.97
C ALA A 207 -19.56 10.98 14.36
N ALA A 208 -19.19 10.73 15.62
CA ALA A 208 -17.82 10.91 16.09
C ALA A 208 -16.84 9.93 15.42
N HIS A 209 -17.25 8.67 15.25
CA HIS A 209 -16.46 7.66 14.53
C HIS A 209 -16.24 8.05 13.06
N ALA A 210 -17.31 8.42 12.34
CA ALA A 210 -17.24 8.85 10.96
C ALA A 210 -16.35 10.11 10.81
N HIS A 211 -16.44 11.05 11.76
CA HIS A 211 -15.56 12.22 11.77
C HIS A 211 -14.08 11.86 11.94
N ALA A 212 -13.76 10.95 12.87
CA ALA A 212 -12.39 10.45 13.03
C ALA A 212 -11.89 9.73 11.76
N TYR A 213 -12.77 9.00 11.07
CA TYR A 213 -12.46 8.34 9.79
C TYR A 213 -12.09 9.37 8.71
N ILE A 214 -12.87 10.45 8.57
CA ILE A 214 -12.56 11.57 7.65
C ILE A 214 -11.18 12.16 7.97
N GLN A 215 -10.91 12.46 9.25
CA GLN A 215 -9.64 13.07 9.66
C GLN A 215 -8.41 12.19 9.34
N ARG A 216 -8.55 10.86 9.39
CA ARG A 216 -7.48 9.93 9.02
C ARG A 216 -7.23 9.85 7.52
N TRP A 217 -8.27 9.95 6.71
CA TRP A 217 -8.21 9.74 5.26
C TRP A 217 -7.99 11.04 4.47
N GLN A 218 -8.40 12.18 4.99
CA GLN A 218 -8.21 13.48 4.34
C GLN A 218 -6.74 13.76 3.95
N PRO A 219 -5.73 13.51 4.82
CA PRO A 219 -4.33 13.73 4.44
C PRO A 219 -3.83 12.78 3.35
N ARG A 220 -4.47 11.60 3.20
CA ARG A 220 -4.12 10.63 2.15
C ARG A 220 -4.52 11.13 0.76
N ILE A 221 -5.63 11.88 0.65
CA ILE A 221 -6.03 12.54 -0.61
C ILE A 221 -4.92 13.51 -1.05
N THR A 222 -4.50 14.41 -0.18
CA THR A 222 -3.43 15.38 -0.49
C THR A 222 -2.14 14.67 -0.87
N ARG A 223 -1.75 13.63 -0.12
CA ARG A 223 -0.54 12.85 -0.41
C ARG A 223 -0.59 12.21 -1.80
N TRP A 224 -1.69 11.53 -2.14
CA TRP A 224 -1.82 10.86 -3.43
C TRP A 224 -1.96 11.84 -4.59
N ALA A 225 -2.60 12.98 -4.39
CA ALA A 225 -2.62 14.07 -5.36
C ALA A 225 -1.20 14.58 -5.67
N SER A 226 -0.40 14.88 -4.64
CA SER A 226 0.99 15.31 -4.83
C SER A 226 1.87 14.23 -5.45
N MET A 227 1.67 12.96 -5.06
CA MET A 227 2.38 11.84 -5.70
C MET A 227 2.00 11.67 -7.17
N LEU A 228 0.73 11.89 -7.53
CA LEU A 228 0.29 11.85 -8.92
C LEU A 228 0.93 12.96 -9.75
N GLU A 229 1.04 14.19 -9.21
CA GLU A 229 1.72 15.30 -9.87
C GLU A 229 3.21 14.96 -10.14
N LEU A 230 3.95 14.57 -9.09
CA LEU A 230 5.37 14.19 -9.20
C LEU A 230 5.60 13.03 -10.16
N THR A 231 4.74 12.02 -10.08
CA THR A 231 4.82 10.84 -10.95
C THR A 231 4.53 11.23 -12.40
N THR A 232 3.56 12.11 -12.64
CA THR A 232 3.23 12.57 -14.00
C THR A 232 4.40 13.36 -14.59
N GLU A 233 5.01 14.24 -13.82
CA GLU A 233 6.21 15.00 -14.22
C GLU A 233 7.36 14.06 -14.60
N ALA A 234 7.70 13.11 -13.74
CA ALA A 234 8.78 12.15 -14.03
C ALA A 234 8.49 11.25 -15.24
N TYR A 235 7.23 10.88 -15.49
CA TYR A 235 6.85 10.17 -16.72
C TYR A 235 6.93 11.05 -17.97
N MET A 236 6.68 12.37 -17.85
CA MET A 236 6.89 13.32 -18.93
C MET A 236 8.38 13.49 -19.24
N ASP A 237 9.23 13.54 -18.23
CA ASP A 237 10.69 13.61 -18.39
C ASP A 237 11.23 12.35 -19.07
N ALA A 238 10.81 11.16 -18.61
CA ALA A 238 11.17 9.90 -19.26
C ALA A 238 10.70 9.85 -20.73
N ALA A 239 9.50 10.36 -21.03
CA ALA A 239 9.01 10.47 -22.40
C ALA A 239 9.83 11.46 -23.25
N ALA A 240 10.33 12.55 -22.66
CA ALA A 240 11.20 13.49 -23.35
C ALA A 240 12.56 12.88 -23.69
N VAL A 241 13.11 12.05 -22.78
CA VAL A 241 14.36 11.29 -23.01
C VAL A 241 14.16 10.26 -24.14
N ASP A 242 13.05 9.53 -24.14
CA ASP A 242 12.72 8.61 -25.24
C ASP A 242 12.54 9.35 -26.57
N ALA A 243 11.88 10.51 -26.57
CA ALA A 243 11.74 11.32 -27.77
C ALA A 243 13.09 11.81 -28.31
N GLU A 244 14.07 12.08 -27.43
CA GLU A 244 15.44 12.40 -27.85
C GLU A 244 16.16 11.19 -28.44
N ALA A 245 16.01 10.01 -27.82
CA ALA A 245 16.53 8.76 -28.35
C ALA A 245 15.95 8.47 -29.76
N GLU A 246 14.64 8.68 -29.95
CA GLU A 246 13.97 8.56 -31.25
C GLU A 246 14.45 9.61 -32.26
N ARG A 247 14.68 10.87 -31.84
CA ARG A 247 15.26 11.90 -32.73
C ARG A 247 16.64 11.49 -33.21
N LEU A 248 17.51 11.05 -32.32
CA LEU A 248 18.85 10.56 -32.63
C LEU A 248 18.81 9.33 -33.54
N ALA A 249 17.83 8.44 -33.34
CA ALA A 249 17.62 7.26 -34.17
C ALA A 249 17.27 7.60 -35.64
N ASN A 250 16.74 8.79 -35.88
CA ASN A 250 16.24 9.25 -37.18
C ASN A 250 17.17 10.28 -37.86
N ILE A 251 18.35 10.57 -37.31
CA ILE A 251 19.34 11.45 -37.96
C ILE A 251 19.90 10.73 -39.20
N PRO A 252 19.78 11.32 -40.41
CA PRO A 252 20.34 10.71 -41.62
C PRO A 252 21.87 10.65 -41.54
N PRO A 253 22.50 9.61 -42.11
CA PRO A 253 23.95 9.50 -42.14
C PRO A 253 24.55 10.70 -42.89
N ILE A 254 25.58 11.31 -42.31
CA ILE A 254 26.36 12.36 -42.97
C ILE A 254 27.16 11.68 -44.09
N GLU A 255 26.85 11.98 -45.35
CA GLU A 255 27.64 11.55 -46.51
C GLU A 255 28.96 12.34 -46.54
N ASP A 256 30.09 11.63 -46.44
CA ASP A 256 31.45 12.14 -46.72
C ASP A 256 31.74 12.08 -48.23
#